data_AF-A0A0J6VQV4-F1
#
_entry.id   AF-A0A0J6VQV4-F1
#
_cell.length_a   1.000
_cell.length_b   1.000
_cell.length_c   1.000
_cell.angle_alpha   90.00
_cell.angle_beta   90.00
_cell.angle_gamma   90.00
#
_symmetry.space_group_name_H-M   'P 1'
#
loop_
_entity.id
_entity.type
_entity.pdbx_description
1 polymer ?
#
loop_
_entity_poly.entity_id
_entity_poly.type
_entity_poly.pdbx_seq_one_letter_code
_entity_poly.pdbx_strand_id
1 'polypeptide(L)' 'MPRVLKVDSGRFAIVEGDLWWPGRFDSPGTARRAAALREDVLARLQARKNAEARDTRGVITVADLEAIS' A
#
# COMPACT_ATOMS: atom_id res chain seq x y z
N MET A 1 -11.47 -12.16 -1.48
CA MET A 1 -11.66 -11.03 -0.57
C MET A 1 -10.30 -10.57 -0.05
N PRO A 2 -9.93 -9.29 -0.26
CA PRO A 2 -8.68 -8.74 0.22
C PRO A 2 -8.64 -8.69 1.74
N ARG A 3 -7.52 -9.13 2.31
CA ARG A 3 -7.21 -9.11 3.75
C ARG A 3 -6.01 -8.23 3.99
N VAL A 4 -5.97 -7.57 5.14
CA VAL A 4 -4.83 -6.75 5.55
C VAL A 4 -3.95 -7.56 6.50
N LEU A 5 -2.67 -7.70 6.17
CA LEU A 5 -1.67 -8.36 7.00
C LEU A 5 -0.66 -7.34 7.52
N LYS A 6 -0.23 -7.52 8.77
CA LYS A 6 0.93 -6.81 9.31
C LYS A 6 2.19 -7.55 8.86
N VAL A 7 3.12 -6.85 8.21
CA VAL A 7 4.31 -7.46 7.59
C VAL A 7 5.58 -7.29 8.42
N ASP A 8 5.86 -6.10 8.94
CA ASP A 8 7.05 -5.76 9.73
C ASP A 8 6.89 -4.37 10.37
N SER A 9 7.53 -4.13 11.53
CA SER A 9 7.67 -2.80 12.19
C SER A 9 6.53 -1.79 12.00
N GLY A 10 5.27 -2.23 12.17
CA GLY A 10 4.10 -1.35 12.04
C GLY A 10 3.63 -1.06 10.62
N ARG A 11 4.03 -1.86 9.63
CA ARG A 11 3.61 -1.76 8.23
C ARG A 11 2.63 -2.87 7.87
N PHE A 12 1.80 -2.56 6.88
CA PHE A 12 0.70 -3.40 6.46
C PHE A 12 0.76 -3.65 4.95
N ALA A 13 0.20 -4.76 4.52
CA ALA A 13 0.04 -5.13 3.12
C ALA A 13 -1.36 -5.69 2.89
N ILE A 14 -1.80 -5.69 1.64
CA ILE A 14 -3.06 -6.31 1.22
C ILE A 14 -2.72 -7.65 0.55
N VAL A 15 -3.46 -8.69 0.91
CA VAL A 15 -3.36 -10.01 0.30
C VAL A 15 -4.73 -10.51 -0.13
N GLU A 16 -4.80 -11.20 -1.26
CA GLU A 16 -6.02 -11.88 -1.72
C GLU A 16 -5.69 -13.29 -2.18
N GLY A 17 -6.23 -14.31 -1.48
CA GLY A 17 -5.74 -15.68 -1.61
C GLY A 17 -4.26 -15.77 -1.22
N ASP A 18 -3.43 -16.24 -2.14
CA ASP A 18 -1.97 -16.33 -2.01
C ASP A 18 -1.24 -15.15 -2.69
N LEU A 19 -1.98 -14.19 -3.27
CA LEU A 19 -1.42 -13.06 -3.99
C LEU A 19 -1.20 -11.86 -3.06
N TRP A 20 -0.04 -11.22 -3.23
CA TRP A 20 0.30 -9.96 -2.58
C TRP A 20 -0.03 -8.82 -3.51
N TRP A 21 -0.88 -7.91 -3.05
CA TRP A 21 -1.17 -6.70 -3.81
C TRP A 21 0.01 -5.72 -3.70
N PRO A 22 0.23 -4.87 -4.71
CA PRO A 22 1.22 -3.81 -4.64
C PRO A 22 0.88 -2.85 -3.50
N GLY A 23 1.90 -2.46 -2.75
CA GLY A 23 1.76 -1.43 -1.73
C GLY A 23 2.21 -1.86 -0.35
N ARG A 24 2.77 -0.91 0.38
CA ARG A 24 3.15 -1.05 1.78
C ARG A 24 2.58 0.13 2.54
N PHE A 25 1.75 -0.15 3.53
CA PHE A 25 0.88 0.85 4.16
C PHE A 25 1.32 1.16 5.58
N ASP A 26 1.11 2.41 6.01
CA ASP A 26 1.43 2.89 7.35
C ASP A 26 0.46 2.39 8.43
N SER A 27 -0.78 2.08 8.05
CA SER A 27 -1.83 1.67 8.97
C SER A 27 -2.75 0.61 8.33
N PRO A 28 -3.48 -0.17 9.14
CA PRO A 28 -4.46 -1.11 8.59
C PRO A 28 -5.64 -0.37 7.95
N GLY A 29 -5.96 0.85 8.41
CA GLY A 29 -7.01 1.68 7.82
C GLY A 29 -6.66 2.12 6.40
N THR A 30 -5.41 2.55 6.19
CA THR A 30 -4.88 2.91 4.87
C THR A 30 -4.95 1.73 3.91
N ALA A 31 -4.48 0.55 4.34
CA ALA A 31 -4.55 -0.67 3.53
C ALA A 31 -5.99 -1.05 3.16
N ARG A 32 -6.96 -0.91 4.08
CA ARG A 32 -8.39 -1.16 3.78
C ARG A 32 -8.94 -0.18 2.74
N ARG A 33 -8.58 1.12 2.82
CA ARG A 33 -8.99 2.11 1.82
C ARG A 33 -8.38 1.80 0.45
N ALA A 34 -7.09 1.46 0.44
CA ALA A 34 -6.37 1.07 -0.77
C ALA A 34 -6.96 -0.16 -1.48
N ALA A 35 -7.63 -1.07 -0.74
CA ALA A 35 -8.30 -2.24 -1.33
C ALA A 35 -9.49 -1.88 -2.25
N ALA A 36 -9.98 -0.64 -2.24
CA ALA A 36 -10.98 -0.15 -3.18
C ALA A 36 -10.37 0.37 -4.49
N LEU A 37 -9.05 0.50 -4.57
CA LEU A 37 -8.34 0.98 -5.75
C LEU A 37 -7.94 -0.18 -6.67
N ARG A 38 -7.73 0.15 -7.94
CA ARG A 38 -7.19 -0.80 -8.92
C ARG A 38 -5.73 -1.11 -8.62
N GLU A 39 -5.32 -2.34 -8.92
CA GLU A 39 -3.95 -2.82 -8.69
C GLU A 39 -2.89 -1.98 -9.42
N ASP A 40 -3.17 -1.54 -10.65
CA ASP A 40 -2.24 -0.72 -11.44
C ASP A 40 -2.00 0.67 -10.83
N VAL A 41 -3.01 1.22 -10.17
CA VAL A 41 -2.90 2.49 -9.44
C VAL A 41 -2.01 2.31 -8.21
N LEU A 42 -2.21 1.22 -7.45
CA LEU A 42 -1.38 0.89 -6.29
C LEU A 42 0.08 0.64 -6.67
N ALA A 43 0.32 -0.06 -7.79
CA ALA A 43 1.67 -0.30 -8.30
C ALA A 43 2.40 1.00 -8.65
N ARG A 44 1.74 1.91 -9.38
CA ARG A 44 2.30 3.23 -9.70
C ARG A 44 2.56 4.05 -8.45
N LEU A 45 1.63 4.04 -7.49
CA LEU A 45 1.79 4.77 -6.24
C LEU A 45 2.97 4.24 -5.43
N GLN A 46 3.09 2.92 -5.28
CA GLN A 46 4.22 2.31 -4.58
C GLN A 46 5.56 2.61 -5.28
N ALA A 47 5.60 2.61 -6.61
CA ALA A 47 6.80 2.99 -7.36
C ALA A 47 7.20 4.45 -7.08
N ARG A 48 6.24 5.38 -7.06
CA ARG A 48 6.47 6.78 -6.67
C ARG A 48 7.04 6.89 -5.26
N LYS A 49 6.41 6.22 -4.28
CA LYS A 49 6.90 6.23 -2.88
C LYS A 49 8.29 5.64 -2.75
N ASN A 50 8.61 4.58 -3.49
CA ASN A 50 9.96 4.00 -3.48
C ASN A 50 11.00 4.98 -4.03
N ALA A 51 10.68 5.71 -5.11
CA ALA A 51 11.57 6.73 -5.65
C ALA A 51 11.80 7.90 -4.67
N GLU A 52 10.75 8.33 -3.95
CA GLU A 52 10.85 9.36 -2.89
C GLU A 52 11.71 8.90 -1.70
N ALA A 53 11.62 7.61 -1.35
CA ALA A 53 12.22 7.04 -0.16
C ALA A 53 13.72 6.70 -0.28
N ARG A 54 14.31 6.90 -1.48
CA ARG A 54 15.73 6.72 -1.88
C ARG A 54 16.38 5.39 -1.49
N ASP A 55 16.53 5.11 -0.21
CA ASP A 55 17.22 3.93 0.36
C ASP A 55 16.30 3.04 1.21
N THR A 56 15.02 3.39 1.34
CA THR A 56 14.03 2.61 2.10
C THR A 56 12.83 2.24 1.24
N ARG A 57 12.12 1.17 1.63
CA ARG A 57 10.83 0.84 0.99
C ARG A 57 9.82 1.93 1.33
N GLY A 58 9.33 2.61 0.30
CA GLY A 58 8.34 3.67 0.43
C GLY A 58 7.07 3.16 1.11
N VAL A 59 6.46 4.01 1.93
CA VAL A 59 5.23 3.68 2.65
C VAL A 59 4.13 4.59 2.16
N ILE A 60 3.04 3.98 1.73
CA ILE A 60 1.80 4.63 1.32
C ILE A 60 1.01 5.00 2.57
N THR A 61 0.67 6.27 2.66
CA THR A 61 -0.17 6.84 3.73
C THR A 61 -1.56 7.13 3.22
N VAL A 62 -2.47 7.48 4.14
CA VAL A 62 -3.82 7.91 3.76
C VAL A 62 -3.81 9.17 2.87
N ALA A 63 -2.90 10.11 3.10
CA ALA A 63 -2.76 11.32 2.30
C ALA A 63 -2.32 11.01 0.86
N ASP A 64 -1.49 9.98 0.67
CA ASP A 64 -1.10 9.53 -0.66
C ASP A 64 -2.29 8.96 -1.45
N LEU A 65 -3.23 8.30 -0.77
CA LEU A 65 -4.47 7.79 -1.38
C LEU A 65 -5.45 8.92 -1.71
N GLU A 66 -5.56 9.93 -0.85
CA GLU A 66 -6.42 11.09 -1.07
C GLU A 66 -5.91 11.97 -2.22
N ALA A 67 -4.60 12.02 -2.45
CA ALA A 67 -4.00 12.77 -3.56
C ALA A 67 -4.21 12.15 -4.95
N ILE A 68 -4.73 10.93 -5.04
CA ILE A 68 -4.99 10.22 -6.32
C ILE A 68 -6.47 9.91 -6.57
N SER A 69 -7.34 10.24 -5.61
CA SER A 69 -8.79 10.12 -5.75
C SER A 69 -9.38 11.34 -6.44
#